data_AF-A0A1M5TVB8-F1
#
_entry.id   AF-A0A1M5TVB8-F1
#
_cell.length_a   1.000
_cell.length_b   1.000
_cell.length_c   1.000
_cell.angle_alpha   90.00
_cell.angle_beta   90.00
_cell.angle_gamma   90.00
#
_symmetry.space_group_name_H-M   'P 1'
#
loop_
_entity.id
_entity.type
_entity.pdbx_description
1 polymer ?
#
loop_
_entity_poly.entity_id
_entity_poly.type
_entity_poly.pdbx_seq_one_letter_code
_entity_poly.pdbx_strand_id
1 'polypeptide(L)'
;MKEIDIEDKIITFRMEGKSFDDGFDLYNTLTVLQNLQNILDKAYLTLIDKERMSKKDRQLFKIKVTEIKKGSFLSELMIYAGGAMQLAYPIVNAYSPSLLFDLFKEGYTYLTTILQANRDGKKVNIHQSESGDNLILVIEGNNYAPINIRVKTFEFVKRSFDDFKNLTSQIDGENVKKINITDKKSKKDKIEITSRERELFTVESRLDEKAISFIGEIFRIDTHAKNGKLLIHECEEEQLKGMELNFELILDKHVHKCCKIIDKRAEFVALKKMEYDPITLKEQIKSLKIIEINSN
;
A
#
# COMPACT_ATOMS: atom_id res chain seq x y z
N MET A 1 -36.41 -26.46 2.44
CA MET A 1 -35.06 -25.92 2.70
C MET A 1 -34.86 -24.80 1.69
N LYS A 2 -34.85 -23.52 2.11
CA LYS A 2 -34.57 -22.43 1.17
C LYS A 2 -33.06 -22.39 0.94
N GLU A 3 -32.62 -22.59 -0.30
CA GLU A 3 -31.26 -22.20 -0.70
C GLU A 3 -31.11 -20.72 -0.38
N ILE A 4 -30.16 -20.41 0.51
CA ILE A 4 -29.66 -19.05 0.65
C ILE A 4 -28.72 -18.88 -0.53
N ASP A 5 -29.15 -18.10 -1.51
CA ASP A 5 -28.36 -17.77 -2.69
C ASP A 5 -27.13 -16.97 -2.23
N ILE A 6 -25.97 -17.62 -2.15
CA ILE A 6 -24.70 -16.95 -1.89
C ILE A 6 -24.37 -16.25 -3.21
N GLU A 7 -24.72 -14.97 -3.31
CA GLU A 7 -24.58 -14.23 -4.55
C GLU A 7 -23.10 -14.03 -4.88
N ASP A 8 -22.59 -14.82 -5.83
CA ASP A 8 -21.27 -14.66 -6.40
C ASP A 8 -21.12 -13.26 -7.02
N LYS A 9 -19.97 -12.62 -6.82
CA LYS A 9 -19.65 -11.36 -7.48
C LYS A 9 -18.76 -11.62 -8.68
N ILE A 10 -19.23 -11.25 -9.86
CA ILE A 10 -18.44 -11.30 -11.10
C ILE A 10 -17.89 -9.91 -11.39
N ILE A 11 -16.57 -9.80 -11.46
CA ILE A 11 -15.85 -8.59 -11.86
C ILE A 11 -15.16 -8.84 -13.20
N THR A 12 -15.15 -7.83 -14.06
CA THR A 12 -14.35 -7.84 -15.28
C THR A 12 -13.00 -7.23 -14.95
N PHE A 13 -11.93 -7.99 -15.21
CA PHE A 13 -10.56 -7.56 -15.04
C PHE A 13 -9.89 -7.44 -16.41
N ARG A 14 -9.30 -6.29 -16.72
CA ARG A 14 -8.68 -6.01 -18.02
C ARG A 14 -7.31 -5.37 -17.85
N MET A 15 -6.29 -5.94 -18.50
CA MET A 15 -4.97 -5.32 -18.66
C MET A 15 -4.73 -4.97 -20.12
N GLU A 16 -4.25 -3.76 -20.39
CA GLU A 16 -3.96 -3.24 -21.73
C GLU A 16 -2.48 -2.80 -21.81
N GLY A 17 -1.85 -3.00 -22.97
CA GLY A 17 -0.44 -2.67 -23.23
C GLY A 17 0.20 -3.65 -24.22
N LYS A 18 1.44 -3.34 -24.66
CA LYS A 18 2.14 -4.10 -25.72
C LYS A 18 2.37 -5.58 -25.37
N SER A 19 2.48 -5.90 -24.08
CA SER A 19 2.60 -7.29 -23.61
C SER A 19 1.39 -8.18 -23.92
N PHE A 20 0.31 -7.61 -24.48
CA PHE A 20 -0.92 -8.33 -24.78
C PHE A 20 -1.31 -8.31 -26.26
N ASP A 21 -0.49 -7.72 -27.14
CA ASP A 21 -0.79 -7.57 -28.58
C ASP A 21 -0.69 -8.91 -29.33
N ASP A 22 0.25 -9.78 -28.96
CA ASP A 22 0.47 -11.11 -29.57
C ASP A 22 0.48 -12.24 -28.53
N GLY A 23 -0.57 -12.31 -27.71
CA GLY A 23 -0.73 -13.32 -26.66
C GLY A 23 -0.77 -12.70 -25.27
N PHE A 24 -0.52 -13.50 -24.23
CA PHE A 24 -0.44 -13.00 -22.86
C PHE A 24 0.98 -13.17 -22.34
N ASP A 25 1.64 -12.07 -22.03
CA ASP A 25 2.85 -12.10 -21.21
C ASP A 25 2.52 -12.66 -19.83
N LEU A 26 2.94 -13.89 -19.58
CA LEU A 26 2.65 -14.59 -18.33
C LEU A 26 3.32 -13.92 -17.12
N TYR A 27 4.50 -13.34 -17.29
CA TYR A 27 5.20 -12.69 -16.19
C TYR A 27 4.41 -11.46 -15.69
N ASN A 28 4.05 -10.57 -16.62
CA ASN A 28 3.27 -9.38 -16.30
C ASN A 28 1.85 -9.74 -15.81
N THR A 29 1.20 -10.72 -16.45
CA THR A 29 -0.13 -11.20 -16.05
C THR A 29 -0.14 -11.76 -14.63
N LEU A 30 0.78 -12.68 -14.32
CA LEU A 30 0.85 -13.32 -13.00
C LEU A 30 1.20 -12.32 -11.90
N THR A 31 2.13 -11.41 -12.16
CA THR A 31 2.53 -10.38 -11.18
C THR A 31 1.36 -9.49 -10.80
N VAL A 32 0.59 -9.02 -11.80
CA VAL A 32 -0.58 -8.18 -11.57
C VAL A 32 -1.71 -8.94 -10.87
N LEU A 33 -2.00 -10.18 -11.30
CA LEU A 33 -3.01 -11.02 -10.66
C LEU A 33 -2.65 -11.36 -9.20
N GLN A 34 -1.36 -11.58 -8.91
CA GLN A 34 -0.89 -11.83 -7.55
C GLN A 34 -1.10 -10.60 -6.65
N ASN A 35 -0.79 -9.40 -7.13
CA ASN A 35 -1.05 -8.18 -6.38
C ASN A 35 -2.56 -7.98 -6.14
N LEU A 36 -3.39 -8.22 -7.15
CA LEU A 36 -4.86 -8.17 -6.99
C LEU A 36 -5.36 -9.20 -5.95
N GLN A 37 -4.85 -10.44 -6.01
CA GLN A 37 -5.17 -11.49 -5.04
C GLN A 37 -4.79 -11.06 -3.62
N ASN A 38 -3.61 -10.48 -3.42
CA ASN A 38 -3.16 -10.02 -2.11
C ASN A 38 -4.08 -8.91 -1.55
N ILE A 39 -4.49 -7.96 -2.39
CA ILE A 39 -5.41 -6.89 -1.97
C ILE A 39 -6.75 -7.49 -1.52
N LEU A 40 -7.34 -8.38 -2.32
CA LEU A 40 -8.62 -9.00 -2.01
C LEU A 40 -8.54 -9.97 -0.81
N ASP A 41 -7.40 -10.64 -0.62
CA ASP A 41 -7.10 -11.43 0.58
C ASP A 41 -7.12 -10.55 1.83
N LYS A 42 -6.49 -9.38 1.76
CA LYS A 42 -6.48 -8.43 2.89
C LYS A 42 -7.86 -7.85 3.15
N ALA A 43 -8.66 -7.59 2.11
CA ALA A 43 -10.06 -7.21 2.27
C ALA A 43 -10.83 -8.30 3.03
N TYR A 44 -10.68 -9.57 2.64
CA TYR A 44 -11.29 -10.70 3.31
C TYR A 44 -10.84 -10.80 4.78
N LEU A 45 -9.53 -10.76 5.03
CA LEU A 45 -8.94 -10.84 6.37
C LEU A 45 -9.38 -9.69 7.27
N THR A 46 -9.57 -8.47 6.74
CA THR A 46 -10.13 -7.34 7.50
C THR A 46 -11.61 -7.57 7.81
N LEU A 47 -12.42 -8.10 6.88
CA LEU A 47 -13.82 -8.36 7.17
C LEU A 47 -14.02 -9.40 8.28
N ILE A 48 -13.19 -10.45 8.30
CA ILE A 48 -13.23 -11.54 9.30
C ILE A 48 -12.37 -11.30 10.54
N ASP A 49 -11.73 -10.13 10.65
CA ASP A 49 -10.82 -9.74 11.73
C ASP A 49 -9.72 -10.77 12.04
N LYS A 50 -8.98 -11.18 11.00
CA LYS A 50 -7.81 -12.06 11.11
C LYS A 50 -6.58 -11.40 10.52
N GLU A 51 -5.41 -11.71 11.08
CA GLU A 51 -4.11 -11.27 10.56
C GLU A 51 -3.58 -12.16 9.43
N ARG A 52 -3.92 -13.46 9.45
CA ARG A 52 -3.35 -14.44 8.52
C ARG A 52 -4.41 -15.38 7.97
N MET A 53 -4.24 -15.74 6.70
CA MET A 53 -5.10 -16.70 6.02
C MET A 53 -4.78 -18.13 6.44
N SER A 54 -5.76 -18.88 6.95
CA SER A 54 -5.61 -20.31 7.22
C SER A 54 -5.97 -21.18 6.01
N LYS A 55 -5.63 -22.49 6.09
CA LYS A 55 -6.08 -23.47 5.09
C LYS A 55 -7.61 -23.53 4.97
N LYS A 56 -8.33 -23.36 6.09
CA LYS A 56 -9.80 -23.32 6.09
C LYS A 56 -10.31 -22.07 5.39
N ASP A 57 -9.72 -20.92 5.67
CA ASP A 57 -10.11 -19.67 5.02
C ASP A 57 -9.93 -19.75 3.49
N ARG A 58 -8.84 -20.36 3.00
CA ARG A 58 -8.63 -20.62 1.56
C ARG A 58 -9.64 -21.58 0.92
N GLN A 59 -10.32 -22.41 1.70
CA GLN A 59 -11.41 -23.24 1.20
C GLN A 59 -12.69 -22.41 1.01
N LEU A 60 -12.91 -21.42 1.89
CA LEU A 60 -14.08 -20.54 1.90
C LEU A 60 -13.95 -19.39 0.89
N PHE A 61 -12.77 -18.77 0.82
CA PHE A 61 -12.49 -17.60 -0.02
C PHE A 61 -11.58 -17.96 -1.19
N LYS A 62 -12.07 -17.73 -2.40
CA LYS A 62 -11.34 -17.99 -3.65
C LYS A 62 -11.68 -16.94 -4.69
N ILE A 63 -10.68 -16.57 -5.50
CA ILE A 63 -10.88 -15.81 -6.73
C ILE A 63 -10.61 -16.78 -7.88
N LYS A 64 -11.55 -16.87 -8.82
CA LYS A 64 -11.45 -17.78 -9.95
C LYS A 64 -11.59 -17.01 -11.24
N VAL A 65 -10.68 -17.25 -12.18
CA VAL A 65 -10.86 -16.84 -13.57
C VAL A 65 -11.88 -17.78 -14.20
N THR A 66 -13.00 -17.24 -14.69
CA THR A 66 -14.07 -18.03 -15.34
C THR A 66 -13.99 -17.97 -16.86
N GLU A 67 -13.38 -16.92 -17.42
CA GLU A 67 -13.21 -16.74 -18.85
C GLU A 67 -11.95 -15.92 -19.13
N ILE A 68 -11.21 -16.22 -20.21
CA ILE A 68 -10.05 -15.45 -20.69
C ILE A 68 -10.28 -15.12 -22.17
N LYS A 69 -10.21 -13.84 -22.56
CA LYS A 69 -10.46 -13.34 -23.93
C LYS A 69 -9.21 -12.72 -24.55
N LYS A 70 -9.03 -12.89 -25.88
CA LYS A 70 -7.87 -12.39 -26.66
C LYS A 70 -7.94 -10.88 -26.94
N GLY A 71 -6.78 -10.22 -27.08
CA GLY A 71 -6.60 -8.82 -27.52
C GLY A 71 -6.24 -7.81 -26.42
N SER A 72 -6.39 -8.24 -25.17
CA SER A 72 -5.97 -7.63 -23.89
C SER A 72 -6.10 -8.75 -22.86
N PHE A 73 -5.35 -8.81 -21.75
CA PHE A 73 -5.68 -9.79 -20.70
C PHE A 73 -7.02 -9.41 -20.08
N LEU A 74 -8.10 -9.90 -20.70
CA LEU A 74 -9.48 -9.65 -20.33
C LEU A 74 -10.02 -10.95 -19.74
N SER A 75 -10.31 -10.91 -18.46
CA SER A 75 -10.84 -12.06 -17.74
C SER A 75 -12.06 -11.69 -16.92
N GLU A 76 -12.99 -12.63 -16.83
CA GLU A 76 -14.03 -12.59 -15.82
C GLU A 76 -13.50 -13.26 -14.55
N LEU A 77 -13.51 -12.54 -13.43
CA LEU A 77 -13.13 -13.05 -12.13
C LEU A 77 -14.39 -13.22 -11.28
N MET A 78 -14.56 -14.40 -10.72
CA MET A 78 -15.59 -14.69 -9.72
C MET A 78 -14.96 -14.63 -8.33
N ILE A 79 -15.45 -13.71 -7.51
CA ILE A 79 -15.16 -13.68 -6.08
C ILE A 79 -16.14 -14.64 -5.41
N TYR A 80 -15.61 -15.75 -4.91
CA TYR A 80 -16.35 -16.77 -4.19
C TYR A 80 -16.05 -16.67 -2.69
N ALA A 81 -17.09 -16.51 -1.88
CA ALA A 81 -17.03 -16.55 -0.42
C ALA A 81 -18.11 -17.52 0.09
N GLY A 82 -17.84 -18.82 0.00
CA GLY A 82 -18.78 -19.87 0.38
C GLY A 82 -18.58 -20.35 1.80
N GLY A 83 -19.67 -20.46 2.58
CA GLY A 83 -19.65 -21.03 3.92
C GLY A 83 -19.44 -22.54 3.90
N ALA A 84 -18.50 -23.05 4.71
CA ALA A 84 -18.51 -24.45 5.10
C ALA A 84 -19.83 -24.70 5.84
N MET A 85 -20.78 -25.32 5.14
CA MET A 85 -21.98 -25.90 5.71
C MET A 85 -21.59 -26.93 6.76
N GLN A 86 -21.44 -26.51 8.01
CA GLN A 86 -22.00 -27.17 9.19
C GLN A 86 -21.53 -26.42 10.44
N LEU A 87 -22.53 -26.06 11.26
CA LEU A 87 -22.52 -25.57 12.65
C LEU A 87 -22.82 -24.06 12.79
N ALA A 88 -24.13 -23.81 12.93
CA ALA A 88 -24.80 -22.74 13.67
C ALA A 88 -24.00 -21.45 13.95
N TYR A 89 -24.14 -20.42 13.11
CA TYR A 89 -23.98 -19.01 13.54
C TYR A 89 -24.58 -18.04 12.49
N PRO A 90 -25.25 -16.94 12.87
CA PRO A 90 -25.79 -15.91 11.97
C PRO A 90 -24.70 -15.00 11.36
N ILE A 91 -23.60 -15.58 10.88
CA ILE A 91 -22.43 -14.85 10.34
C ILE A 91 -22.49 -14.73 8.79
N VAL A 92 -23.48 -15.35 8.15
CA VAL A 92 -23.57 -15.47 6.67
C VAL A 92 -23.62 -14.11 5.95
N ASN A 93 -24.06 -13.04 6.62
CA ASN A 93 -24.10 -11.69 6.04
C ASN A 93 -22.81 -10.87 6.19
N ALA A 94 -21.81 -11.34 6.95
CA ALA A 94 -20.64 -10.52 7.29
C ALA A 94 -19.55 -10.47 6.19
N TYR A 95 -19.59 -11.36 5.20
CA TYR A 95 -18.47 -11.57 4.25
C TYR A 95 -18.92 -11.77 2.80
N SER A 96 -20.02 -11.12 2.37
CA SER A 96 -20.52 -11.30 1.00
C SER A 96 -19.48 -10.85 -0.05
N PRO A 97 -19.42 -11.50 -1.23
CA PRO A 97 -18.56 -11.08 -2.33
C PRO A 97 -18.72 -9.60 -2.73
N SER A 98 -19.92 -9.03 -2.59
CA SER A 98 -20.18 -7.60 -2.78
C SER A 98 -19.48 -6.74 -1.74
N LEU A 99 -19.54 -7.10 -0.45
CA LEU A 99 -18.84 -6.37 0.62
C LEU A 99 -17.32 -6.36 0.41
N LEU A 100 -16.74 -7.46 -0.07
CA LEU A 100 -15.32 -7.54 -0.40
C LEU A 100 -14.93 -6.55 -1.50
N PHE A 101 -15.70 -6.53 -2.59
CA PHE A 101 -15.44 -5.62 -3.69
C PHE A 101 -15.68 -4.15 -3.31
N ASP A 102 -16.70 -3.88 -2.50
CA ASP A 102 -16.96 -2.54 -1.97
C ASP A 102 -15.83 -2.05 -1.06
N LEU A 103 -15.32 -2.91 -0.17
CA LEU A 103 -14.17 -2.58 0.68
C LEU A 103 -12.91 -2.30 -0.16
N PHE A 104 -12.67 -3.09 -1.21
CA PHE A 104 -11.59 -2.86 -2.15
C PHE A 104 -11.71 -1.49 -2.86
N LYS A 105 -12.90 -1.17 -3.40
CA LYS A 105 -13.17 0.12 -4.04
C LYS A 105 -13.02 1.30 -3.09
N GLU A 106 -13.56 1.20 -1.88
CA GLU A 106 -13.47 2.25 -0.89
C GLU A 106 -12.02 2.49 -0.45
N GLY A 107 -11.24 1.43 -0.24
CA GLY A 107 -9.83 1.55 0.09
C GLY A 107 -9.02 2.17 -1.03
N TYR A 108 -9.27 1.76 -2.28
CA TYR A 108 -8.68 2.39 -3.46
C TYR A 108 -9.00 3.89 -3.53
N THR A 109 -10.29 4.23 -3.42
CA THR A 109 -10.78 5.62 -3.48
C THR A 109 -10.18 6.47 -2.36
N TYR A 110 -10.12 5.94 -1.15
CA TYR A 110 -9.49 6.59 0.00
C TYR A 110 -8.03 6.90 -0.30
N LEU A 111 -7.22 5.89 -0.69
CA LEU A 111 -5.80 6.06 -0.96
C LEU A 111 -5.53 7.08 -2.07
N THR A 112 -6.26 6.99 -3.19
CA THR A 112 -6.11 7.97 -4.29
C THR A 112 -6.48 9.38 -3.85
N THR A 113 -7.49 9.52 -2.99
CA THR A 113 -7.96 10.83 -2.50
C THR A 113 -6.90 11.49 -1.61
N ILE A 114 -6.33 10.75 -0.65
CA ILE A 114 -5.35 11.31 0.27
C ILE A 114 -4.00 11.57 -0.41
N LEU A 115 -3.58 10.71 -1.34
CA LEU A 115 -2.34 10.88 -2.10
C LEU A 115 -2.45 12.08 -3.04
N GLN A 116 -3.61 12.27 -3.67
CA GLN A 116 -3.88 13.46 -4.47
C GLN A 116 -3.88 14.73 -3.60
N ALA A 117 -4.53 14.70 -2.43
CA ALA A 117 -4.54 15.85 -1.52
C ALA A 117 -3.11 16.24 -1.09
N ASN A 118 -2.27 15.25 -0.76
CA ASN A 118 -0.87 15.47 -0.44
C ASN A 118 -0.09 16.08 -1.62
N ARG A 119 -0.28 15.56 -2.84
CA ARG A 119 0.35 16.10 -4.06
C ARG A 119 -0.07 17.55 -4.33
N ASP A 120 -1.30 17.89 -3.98
CA ASP A 120 -1.84 19.25 -4.07
C ASP A 120 -1.39 20.16 -2.90
N GLY A 121 -0.62 19.66 -1.94
CA GLY A 121 -0.19 20.39 -0.74
C GLY A 121 -1.30 20.65 0.28
N LYS A 122 -2.42 19.92 0.22
CA LYS A 122 -3.57 20.06 1.13
C LYS A 122 -3.42 19.15 2.34
N LYS A 123 -3.74 19.67 3.52
CA LYS A 123 -3.78 18.84 4.74
C LYS A 123 -5.04 17.97 4.77
N VAL A 124 -4.87 16.77 5.29
CA VAL A 124 -5.93 15.78 5.46
C VAL A 124 -6.08 15.48 6.95
N ASN A 125 -7.30 15.57 7.47
CA ASN A 125 -7.63 15.22 8.84
C ASN A 125 -8.72 14.14 8.87
N ILE A 126 -8.66 13.27 9.87
CA ILE A 126 -9.66 12.22 10.08
C ILE A 126 -10.22 12.37 11.49
N HIS A 127 -11.55 12.41 11.58
CA HIS A 127 -12.29 12.43 12.83
C HIS A 127 -13.22 11.22 12.90
N GLN A 128 -13.50 10.70 14.09
CA GLN A 128 -14.53 9.67 14.24
C GLN A 128 -15.91 10.35 14.27
N SER A 129 -16.90 9.77 13.60
CA SER A 129 -18.29 10.25 13.70
C SER A 129 -18.85 10.02 15.10
N GLU A 130 -19.88 10.78 15.48
CA GLU A 130 -20.57 10.62 16.78
C GLU A 130 -21.12 9.20 17.00
N SER A 131 -21.47 8.49 15.92
CA SER A 131 -21.94 7.10 15.95
C SER A 131 -20.83 6.06 16.12
N GLY A 132 -19.55 6.43 16.00
CA GLY A 132 -18.40 5.52 16.14
C GLY A 132 -18.10 4.62 14.92
N ASP A 133 -19.11 4.31 14.09
CA ASP A 133 -18.99 3.35 12.97
C ASP A 133 -18.28 3.89 11.72
N ASN A 134 -18.16 5.22 11.59
CA ASN A 134 -17.56 5.87 10.44
C ASN A 134 -16.46 6.84 10.87
N LEU A 135 -15.53 7.07 9.94
CA LEU A 135 -14.56 8.13 9.99
C LEU A 135 -14.94 9.21 8.98
N ILE A 136 -14.70 10.46 9.34
CA ILE A 136 -14.98 11.66 8.60
C ILE A 136 -13.64 12.19 8.11
N LEU A 137 -13.42 12.10 6.79
CA LEU A 137 -12.24 12.62 6.11
C LEU A 137 -12.49 14.08 5.70
N VAL A 138 -11.66 14.98 6.20
CA VAL A 138 -11.70 16.42 5.89
C VAL A 138 -10.41 16.81 5.18
N ILE A 139 -10.55 17.45 4.01
CA ILE A 139 -9.42 17.92 3.19
C ILE A 139 -9.45 19.45 3.17
N GLU A 140 -8.32 20.07 3.50
CA GLU A 140 -8.18 21.53 3.51
C GLU A 140 -8.54 22.15 2.14
N GLY A 141 -9.34 23.21 2.18
CA GLY A 141 -9.81 23.92 0.98
C GLY A 141 -10.87 23.17 0.16
N ASN A 142 -11.38 22.03 0.64
CA ASN A 142 -12.49 21.34 0.01
C ASN A 142 -13.84 21.91 0.50
N ASN A 143 -14.56 22.59 -0.39
CA ASN A 143 -15.89 23.17 -0.11
C ASN A 143 -17.03 22.14 -0.19
N TYR A 144 -16.76 20.89 -0.56
CA TYR A 144 -17.74 19.81 -0.57
C TYR A 144 -17.90 19.18 0.82
N ALA A 145 -18.99 18.42 1.01
CA ALA A 145 -19.24 17.70 2.25
C ALA A 145 -18.08 16.74 2.59
N PRO A 146 -17.77 16.55 3.89
CA PRO A 146 -16.75 15.59 4.32
C PRO A 146 -17.02 14.20 3.76
N ILE A 147 -15.95 13.45 3.48
CA ILE A 147 -16.05 12.10 2.92
C ILE A 147 -16.19 11.12 4.09
N ASN A 148 -17.32 10.41 4.15
CA ASN A 148 -17.53 9.36 5.13
C ASN A 148 -16.89 8.07 4.65
N ILE A 149 -16.04 7.47 5.49
CA ILE A 149 -15.42 6.17 5.25
C ILE A 149 -15.71 5.23 6.41
N ARG A 150 -15.89 3.94 6.14
CA ARG A 150 -16.09 2.95 7.21
C ARG A 150 -14.78 2.74 7.97
N VAL A 151 -14.85 2.45 9.27
CA VAL A 151 -13.65 2.12 10.08
C VAL A 151 -12.87 0.94 9.47
N LYS A 152 -13.58 -0.10 9.01
CA LYS A 152 -12.97 -1.25 8.32
C LYS A 152 -12.19 -0.88 7.05
N THR A 153 -12.60 0.19 6.36
CA THR A 153 -11.87 0.68 5.19
C THR A 153 -10.49 1.16 5.58
N PHE A 154 -10.38 1.89 6.70
CA PHE A 154 -9.10 2.37 7.23
C PHE A 154 -8.18 1.23 7.70
N GLU A 155 -8.73 0.21 8.35
CA GLU A 155 -7.98 -1.01 8.73
C GLU A 155 -7.50 -1.80 7.49
N PHE A 156 -8.35 -1.87 6.47
CA PHE A 156 -8.01 -2.51 5.21
C PHE A 156 -6.87 -1.78 4.47
N VAL A 157 -6.92 -0.45 4.34
CA VAL A 157 -5.83 0.29 3.66
C VAL A 157 -4.51 0.22 4.42
N LYS A 158 -4.53 0.25 5.76
CA LYS A 158 -3.35 -0.01 6.60
C LYS A 158 -2.63 -1.30 6.21
N ARG A 159 -3.41 -2.36 5.97
CA ARG A 159 -2.88 -3.67 5.61
C ARG A 159 -2.45 -3.73 4.15
N SER A 160 -3.18 -3.09 3.23
CA SER A 160 -3.08 -3.31 1.78
C SER A 160 -2.30 -2.25 1.00
N PHE A 161 -1.85 -1.17 1.65
CA PHE A 161 -1.18 -0.06 0.98
C PHE A 161 -0.01 -0.50 0.07
N ASP A 162 0.87 -1.35 0.58
CA ASP A 162 2.01 -1.84 -0.21
C ASP A 162 1.57 -2.67 -1.43
N ASP A 163 0.48 -3.42 -1.36
CA ASP A 163 -0.01 -4.16 -2.53
C ASP A 163 -0.63 -3.22 -3.56
N PHE A 164 -1.30 -2.14 -3.14
CA PHE A 164 -1.75 -1.09 -4.06
C PHE A 164 -0.56 -0.39 -4.73
N LYS A 165 0.48 -0.08 -3.96
CA LYS A 165 1.73 0.49 -4.47
C LYS A 165 2.40 -0.47 -5.48
N ASN A 166 2.47 -1.75 -5.15
CA ASN A 166 3.03 -2.77 -6.03
C ASN A 166 2.18 -2.96 -7.30
N LEU A 167 0.85 -3.00 -7.19
CA LEU A 167 -0.06 -3.09 -8.33
C LEU A 167 0.09 -1.90 -9.28
N THR A 168 0.11 -0.69 -8.75
CA THR A 168 0.25 0.55 -9.53
C THR A 168 1.64 0.68 -10.15
N SER A 169 2.69 0.18 -9.49
CA SER A 169 4.06 0.16 -10.03
C SER A 169 4.22 -0.69 -11.30
N GLN A 170 3.30 -1.62 -11.56
CA GLN A 170 3.31 -2.44 -12.77
C GLN A 170 2.96 -1.62 -14.03
N ILE A 171 2.38 -0.43 -13.90
CA ILE A 171 2.05 0.41 -15.05
C ILE A 171 3.31 1.10 -15.60
N ASP A 172 3.98 0.51 -16.57
CA ASP A 172 5.16 1.12 -17.21
C ASP A 172 4.82 2.11 -18.32
N GLY A 173 3.56 2.15 -18.76
CA GLY A 173 3.08 3.02 -19.84
C GLY A 173 3.26 2.44 -21.25
N GLU A 174 3.89 1.26 -21.36
CA GLU A 174 4.20 0.60 -22.62
C GLU A 174 3.72 -0.85 -22.62
N ASN A 175 4.36 -1.73 -21.85
CA ASN A 175 4.04 -3.16 -21.76
C ASN A 175 2.74 -3.37 -21.00
N VAL A 176 2.58 -2.67 -19.87
CA VAL A 176 1.32 -2.56 -19.13
C VAL A 176 0.99 -1.08 -19.02
N LYS A 177 0.02 -0.65 -19.81
CA LYS A 177 -0.42 0.74 -19.89
C LYS A 177 -1.57 1.04 -18.94
N LYS A 178 -2.47 0.07 -18.74
CA LYS A 178 -3.71 0.28 -18.02
C LYS A 178 -4.24 -1.01 -17.40
N ILE A 179 -4.77 -0.90 -16.19
CA ILE A 179 -5.57 -1.94 -15.54
C ILE A 179 -6.96 -1.38 -15.26
N ASN A 180 -8.01 -2.12 -15.65
CA ASN A 180 -9.39 -1.81 -15.31
C ASN A 180 -10.01 -2.98 -14.55
N ILE A 181 -10.73 -2.65 -13.48
CA ILE A 181 -11.51 -3.60 -12.70
C ILE A 181 -12.91 -3.04 -12.56
N THR A 182 -13.90 -3.73 -13.10
CA THR A 182 -15.28 -3.26 -13.11
C THR A 182 -16.23 -4.32 -12.60
N ASP A 183 -17.25 -3.89 -11.88
CA ASP A 183 -18.38 -4.77 -11.57
C ASP A 183 -19.17 -5.07 -12.85
N LYS A 184 -19.40 -6.36 -13.15
CA LYS A 184 -20.20 -6.75 -14.32
C LYS A 184 -21.65 -6.25 -14.23
N LYS A 185 -22.19 -6.12 -13.01
CA LYS A 185 -23.56 -5.62 -12.77
C LYS A 185 -23.64 -4.08 -12.71
N SER A 186 -22.52 -3.38 -12.49
CA SER A 186 -22.47 -1.92 -12.37
C SER A 186 -21.29 -1.33 -13.12
N LYS A 187 -21.54 -0.74 -14.30
CA LYS A 187 -20.50 -0.05 -15.07
C LYS A 187 -19.99 1.24 -14.43
N LYS A 188 -20.69 1.78 -13.43
CA LYS A 188 -20.26 2.99 -12.69
C LYS A 188 -19.17 2.66 -11.67
N ASP A 189 -19.13 1.42 -11.20
CA ASP A 189 -18.14 0.94 -10.23
C ASP A 189 -16.90 0.44 -10.97
N LYS A 190 -15.96 1.36 -11.24
CA LYS A 190 -14.69 1.06 -11.88
C LYS A 190 -13.50 1.48 -11.03
N ILE A 191 -12.50 0.61 -10.96
CA ILE A 191 -11.13 0.95 -10.57
C ILE A 191 -10.33 1.00 -11.86
N GLU A 192 -9.67 2.12 -12.08
CA GLU A 192 -8.89 2.39 -13.28
C GLU A 192 -7.50 2.84 -12.85
N ILE A 193 -6.49 2.06 -13.21
CA ILE A 193 -5.10 2.29 -12.85
C ILE A 193 -4.32 2.58 -14.12
N THR A 194 -3.77 3.78 -14.19
CA THR A 194 -2.94 4.29 -15.29
C THR A 194 -1.63 4.85 -14.75
N SER A 195 -0.82 5.48 -15.63
CA SER A 195 0.38 6.20 -15.22
C SER A 195 0.08 7.29 -14.18
N ARG A 196 -1.10 7.90 -14.21
CA ARG A 196 -1.53 8.88 -13.19
C ARG A 196 -1.52 8.26 -11.79
N GLU A 197 -2.18 7.12 -11.63
CA GLU A 197 -2.24 6.42 -10.36
C GLU A 197 -0.86 5.93 -9.93
N ARG A 198 -0.05 5.42 -10.87
CA ARG A 198 1.35 5.06 -10.57
C ARG A 198 2.12 6.24 -9.97
N GLU A 199 2.00 7.43 -10.55
CA GLU A 199 2.65 8.62 -10.00
C GLU A 199 2.11 8.99 -8.62
N LEU A 200 0.79 8.91 -8.39
CA LEU A 200 0.20 9.19 -7.08
C LEU A 200 0.71 8.25 -5.98
N PHE A 201 0.86 6.96 -6.29
CA PHE A 201 1.37 5.95 -5.35
C PHE A 201 2.91 5.94 -5.26
N THR A 202 3.59 6.64 -6.16
CA THR A 202 5.03 6.93 -6.06
C THR A 202 5.21 8.16 -5.18
N VAL A 203 5.10 7.98 -3.87
CA VAL A 203 5.35 9.07 -2.92
C VAL A 203 6.82 9.45 -3.00
N GLU A 204 7.10 10.68 -3.45
CA GLU A 204 8.45 11.20 -3.53
C GLU A 204 8.95 11.56 -2.13
N SER A 205 10.19 11.16 -1.84
CA SER A 205 10.86 11.58 -0.63
C SER A 205 11.61 12.90 -0.85
N ARG A 206 11.53 13.81 0.11
CA ARG A 206 12.25 15.10 0.11
C ARG A 206 13.34 15.11 1.17
N LEU A 207 14.40 15.89 0.95
CA LEU A 207 15.37 16.17 1.99
C LEU A 207 14.87 17.34 2.83
N ASP A 208 14.87 17.16 4.15
CA ASP A 208 14.76 18.25 5.10
C ASP A 208 16.02 19.11 5.01
N GLU A 209 15.85 20.43 4.97
CA GLU A 209 16.96 21.39 4.89
C GLU A 209 17.71 21.49 6.21
N LYS A 210 17.05 21.16 7.33
CA LYS A 210 17.67 21.21 8.66
C LYS A 210 18.47 19.93 8.92
N ALA A 211 19.78 20.08 9.04
CA ALA A 211 20.66 19.00 9.50
C ALA A 211 20.41 18.69 10.99
N ILE A 212 20.55 17.41 11.32
CA ILE A 212 20.52 16.91 12.70
C ILE A 212 21.89 16.33 13.06
N SER A 213 22.28 16.52 14.31
CA SER A 213 23.43 15.85 14.91
C SER A 213 22.96 14.77 15.88
N PHE A 214 23.61 13.61 15.85
CA PHE A 214 23.25 12.50 16.72
C PHE A 214 24.45 11.57 16.96
N ILE A 215 24.44 10.85 18.08
CA ILE A 215 25.34 9.73 18.33
C ILE A 215 24.64 8.46 17.87
N GLY A 216 25.28 7.74 16.96
CA GLY A 216 24.74 6.51 16.39
C GLY A 216 25.78 5.41 16.28
N GLU A 217 25.33 4.23 15.88
CA GLU A 217 26.15 3.04 15.66
C GLU A 217 25.76 2.38 14.35
N ILE A 218 26.71 2.24 13.43
CA ILE A 218 26.51 1.54 12.16
C ILE A 218 26.69 0.05 12.41
N PHE A 219 25.66 -0.74 12.13
CA PHE A 219 25.70 -2.21 12.25
C PHE A 219 25.61 -2.92 10.88
N ARG A 220 25.32 -2.17 9.80
CA ARG A 220 25.36 -2.69 8.43
C ARG A 220 25.74 -1.59 7.45
N ILE A 221 26.64 -1.90 6.53
CA ILE A 221 26.98 -1.02 5.41
C ILE A 221 27.18 -1.83 4.13
N ASP A 222 26.69 -1.28 3.02
CA ASP A 222 27.05 -1.67 1.67
C ASP A 222 27.96 -0.58 1.09
N THR A 223 29.23 -0.94 0.89
CA THR A 223 30.26 -0.01 0.40
C THR A 223 30.08 0.34 -1.08
N HIS A 224 29.46 -0.53 -1.87
CA HIS A 224 29.21 -0.30 -3.29
C HIS A 224 28.00 0.60 -3.49
N ALA A 225 26.91 0.30 -2.79
CA ALA A 225 25.69 1.10 -2.84
C ALA A 225 25.76 2.38 -1.99
N LYS A 226 26.82 2.53 -1.18
CA LYS A 226 27.07 3.68 -0.29
C LYS A 226 25.90 3.94 0.67
N ASN A 227 25.27 2.86 1.14
CA ASN A 227 24.13 2.93 2.05
C ASN A 227 24.28 1.88 3.17
N GLY A 228 23.44 1.95 4.19
CA GLY A 228 23.52 1.04 5.31
C GLY A 228 22.40 1.22 6.31
N LYS A 229 22.58 0.64 7.48
CA LYS A 229 21.69 0.80 8.64
C LYS A 229 22.49 1.20 9.87
N LEU A 230 21.90 2.09 10.65
CA LEU A 230 22.43 2.54 11.92
C LEU A 230 21.35 2.58 12.99
N LEU A 231 21.76 2.49 14.25
CA LEU A 231 20.94 2.73 15.43
C LEU A 231 21.28 4.11 16.00
N ILE A 232 20.27 4.92 16.30
CA ILE A 232 20.47 6.20 16.98
C ILE A 232 20.45 5.98 18.49
N HIS A 233 21.53 6.34 19.19
CA HIS A 233 21.63 6.24 20.64
C HIS A 233 21.25 7.54 21.35
N GLU A 234 21.67 8.69 20.79
CA GLU A 234 21.42 10.01 21.37
C GLU A 234 21.14 11.04 20.27
N CYS A 235 20.14 11.89 20.44
CA CYS A 235 19.80 12.99 19.54
C CYS A 235 18.99 14.04 20.32
N GLU A 236 19.05 15.31 19.94
CA GLU A 236 18.17 16.34 20.51
C GLU A 236 16.69 16.05 20.25
N GLU A 237 16.40 15.40 19.12
CA GLU A 237 15.07 14.93 18.77
C GLU A 237 14.80 13.58 19.45
N GLU A 238 14.22 13.60 20.66
CA GLU A 238 14.00 12.40 21.49
C GLU A 238 13.21 11.30 20.76
N GLN A 239 12.31 11.66 19.83
CA GLN A 239 11.59 10.69 18.99
C GLN A 239 12.50 9.80 18.12
N LEU A 240 13.74 10.21 17.85
CA LEU A 240 14.69 9.46 17.02
C LEU A 240 15.52 8.46 17.83
N LYS A 241 15.53 8.62 19.14
CA LYS A 241 16.34 7.81 20.04
C LYS A 241 15.86 6.35 20.04
N GLY A 242 16.80 5.43 19.85
CA GLY A 242 16.53 4.00 19.75
C GLY A 242 15.96 3.56 18.39
N MET A 243 15.83 4.45 17.41
CA MET A 243 15.38 4.07 16.07
C MET A 243 16.51 3.45 15.24
N GLU A 244 16.18 2.37 14.54
CA GLU A 244 16.99 1.85 13.45
C GLU A 244 16.59 2.53 12.13
N LEU A 245 17.54 3.19 11.47
CA LEU A 245 17.28 3.91 10.23
C LEU A 245 18.26 3.49 9.14
N ASN A 246 17.76 3.44 7.91
CA ASN A 246 18.61 3.37 6.73
C ASN A 246 19.35 4.69 6.56
N PHE A 247 20.59 4.65 6.08
CA PHE A 247 21.34 5.84 5.70
C PHE A 247 21.94 5.73 4.30
N GLU A 248 22.20 6.87 3.68
CA GLU A 248 22.90 7.05 2.41
C GLU A 248 24.12 7.97 2.64
N LEU A 249 25.27 7.64 2.06
CA LEU A 249 26.49 8.44 2.12
C LEU A 249 26.63 9.31 0.87
N ILE A 250 26.92 10.59 1.04
CA ILE A 250 27.12 11.52 -0.09
C ILE A 250 28.52 11.39 -0.68
N LEU A 251 29.53 11.21 0.17
CA LEU A 251 30.93 11.33 -0.21
C LEU A 251 31.66 10.01 -0.04
N ASP A 252 32.44 9.62 -1.03
CA ASP A 252 33.17 8.34 -1.07
C ASP A 252 34.16 8.23 0.09
N LYS A 253 34.74 9.37 0.51
CA LYS A 253 35.61 9.45 1.69
C LYS A 253 34.91 9.00 2.99
N HIS A 254 33.58 9.09 3.06
CA HIS A 254 32.80 8.65 4.23
C HIS A 254 32.68 7.14 4.31
N VAL A 255 32.74 6.41 3.19
CA VAL A 255 32.67 4.94 3.17
C VAL A 255 33.79 4.36 4.04
N HIS A 256 35.02 4.82 3.83
CA HIS A 256 36.17 4.35 4.60
C HIS A 256 36.09 4.74 6.08
N LYS A 257 35.57 5.94 6.40
CA LYS A 257 35.32 6.34 7.79
C LYS A 257 34.29 5.44 8.45
N CYS A 258 33.14 5.22 7.81
CA CYS A 258 32.09 4.31 8.29
C CYS A 258 32.63 2.91 8.58
N CYS A 259 33.42 2.33 7.67
CA CYS A 259 34.00 0.99 7.88
C CYS A 259 34.87 0.88 9.14
N LYS A 260 35.53 1.96 9.58
CA LYS A 260 36.36 1.96 10.80
C LYS A 260 35.56 2.03 12.10
N ILE A 261 34.33 2.52 12.00
CA ILE A 261 33.43 2.79 13.12
C ILE A 261 32.19 1.88 13.14
N ILE A 262 32.18 0.82 12.32
CA ILE A 262 31.17 -0.25 12.44
C ILE A 262 31.22 -0.80 13.87
N ASP A 263 30.03 -1.03 14.45
CA ASP A 263 29.82 -1.48 15.83
C ASP A 263 30.47 -0.56 16.89
N LYS A 264 30.70 0.70 16.54
CA LYS A 264 31.17 1.75 17.46
C LYS A 264 30.23 2.94 17.43
N ARG A 265 30.13 3.61 18.57
CA ARG A 265 29.45 4.89 18.68
C ARG A 265 30.29 5.99 18.05
N ALA A 266 29.68 6.77 17.19
CA ALA A 266 30.28 7.96 16.60
C ALA A 266 29.23 9.06 16.47
N GLU A 267 29.70 10.30 16.35
CA GLU A 267 28.83 11.43 16.09
C GLU A 267 28.66 11.59 14.57
N PHE A 268 27.41 11.79 14.16
CA PHE A 268 27.00 11.95 12.78
C PHE A 268 26.25 13.26 12.62
N VAL A 269 26.44 13.90 11.48
CA VAL A 269 25.57 14.96 11.00
C VAL A 269 24.88 14.47 9.73
N ALA A 270 23.56 14.57 9.68
CA ALA A 270 22.76 14.10 8.55
C ALA A 270 21.57 15.00 8.23
N LEU A 271 21.14 14.96 6.97
CA LEU A 271 19.83 15.48 6.55
C LEU A 271 18.79 14.36 6.63
N LYS A 272 17.58 14.69 7.08
CA LYS A 272 16.48 13.73 7.12
C LYS A 272 15.85 13.62 5.74
N LYS A 273 15.69 12.41 5.21
CA LYS A 273 14.90 12.16 4.00
C LYS A 273 13.48 11.81 4.44
N MET A 274 12.57 12.76 4.27
CA MET A 274 11.18 12.68 4.68
C MET A 274 10.32 12.13 3.55
N GLU A 275 9.34 11.29 3.89
CA GLU A 275 8.32 10.78 2.97
C GLU A 275 6.96 10.83 3.67
N TYR A 276 5.93 11.26 2.93
CA TYR A 276 4.56 11.27 3.44
C TYR A 276 4.03 9.85 3.58
N ASP A 277 3.60 9.47 4.78
CA ASP A 277 2.93 8.21 5.02
C ASP A 277 1.40 8.40 4.91
N PRO A 278 0.75 7.84 3.87
CA PRO A 278 -0.70 7.94 3.69
C PRO A 278 -1.51 7.19 4.75
N ILE A 279 -0.89 6.34 5.56
CA ILE A 279 -1.57 5.62 6.63
C ILE A 279 -1.65 6.46 7.91
N THR A 280 -0.56 7.10 8.29
CA THR A 280 -0.52 7.96 9.48
C THR A 280 -0.86 9.42 9.17
N LEU A 281 -0.94 9.80 7.89
CA LEU A 281 -1.17 11.15 7.39
C LEU A 281 -0.10 12.15 7.83
N LYS A 282 1.12 11.66 8.04
CA LYS A 282 2.25 12.44 8.54
C LYS A 282 3.49 12.21 7.69
N GLU A 283 4.34 13.22 7.65
CA GLU A 283 5.71 13.07 7.17
C GLU A 283 6.49 12.19 8.15
N GLN A 284 7.16 11.18 7.61
CA GLN A 284 8.01 10.25 8.37
C GLN A 284 9.42 10.24 7.81
N ILE A 285 10.39 9.94 8.66
CA ILE A 285 11.78 9.78 8.24
C ILE A 285 11.91 8.43 7.55
N LYS A 286 12.17 8.47 6.24
CA LYS A 286 12.46 7.28 5.43
C LYS A 286 13.89 6.80 5.61
N SER A 287 14.83 7.75 5.68
CA SER A 287 16.26 7.48 5.81
C SER A 287 17.03 8.74 6.17
N LEU A 288 18.32 8.59 6.47
CA LEU A 288 19.23 9.69 6.75
C LEU A 288 20.25 9.84 5.61
N LYS A 289 20.62 11.07 5.28
CA LYS A 289 21.69 11.36 4.34
C LYS A 289 22.88 11.93 5.10
N ILE A 290 23.91 11.12 5.33
CA ILE A 290 25.05 11.49 6.18
C ILE A 290 25.95 12.46 5.42
N ILE A 291 26.10 13.65 6.00
CA ILE A 291 26.93 14.73 5.48
C ILE A 291 28.28 14.84 6.20
N GLU A 292 28.37 14.38 7.45
CA GLU A 292 29.61 14.38 8.23
C GLU A 292 29.67 13.23 9.23
N ILE A 293 30.89 12.80 9.54
CA ILE A 293 31.19 11.74 10.51
C ILE A 293 32.35 12.24 11.37
N ASN A 294 32.04 12.49 12.64
CA ASN A 294 32.98 12.91 13.66
C ASN A 294 33.29 11.67 14.52
N SER A 295 34.50 11.17 14.31
CA SER A 295 35.06 10.04 15.06
C SER A 295 36.22 10.59 15.86
N ASN A 296 36.11 10.56 17.18
CA ASN A 296 37.26 10.71 18.08
C ASN A 296 38.16 9.48 18.00
#